data_AF-A0A9P3UNL1-F1
#
_entry.id   AF-A0A9P3UNL1-F1
#
_cell.length_a   1.000
_cell.length_b   1.000
_cell.length_c   1.000
_cell.angle_alpha   90.00
_cell.angle_beta   90.00
_cell.angle_gamma   90.00
#
_symmetry.space_group_name_H-M   'P 1'
#
loop_
_entity.id
_entity.type
_entity.pdbx_description
1 polymer ?
#
loop_
_entity_poly.entity_id
_entity_poly.type
_entity_poly.pdbx_seq_one_letter_code
_entity_poly.pdbx_strand_id
1 'polypeptide(L)'
;MATPPSREAILNLYHTMLRTSRSFSSYNFREYFVRRTKDTFRQIQAESDPNRVRNMYTEAAKELSVLRRSAIVNQLYGGWRLAVEAVEKEKEPGEFKTRGDN
;
A
#
# COMPACT_ATOMS: atom_id res chain seq x y z
N MET A 1 -17.95 3.10 28.28
CA MET A 1 -17.31 2.09 27.41
C MET A 1 -17.19 2.67 26.01
N ALA A 2 -16.00 2.71 25.43
CA ALA A 2 -15.82 3.27 24.09
C ALA A 2 -16.42 2.31 23.05
N THR A 3 -17.20 2.84 22.11
CA THR A 3 -17.77 2.04 21.02
C THR A 3 -16.65 1.55 20.09
N PRO A 4 -16.57 0.23 19.82
CA PRO A 4 -15.64 -0.30 18.83
C PRO A 4 -16.06 0.15 17.42
N PRO A 5 -15.11 0.29 16.48
CA PRO A 5 -15.43 0.60 15.09
C PRO A 5 -16.28 -0.51 14.47
N SER A 6 -17.20 -0.14 13.58
CA SER A 6 -18.02 -1.13 12.87
C SER A 6 -17.16 -1.98 11.93
N ARG A 7 -17.61 -3.21 11.66
CA ARG A 7 -16.95 -4.12 10.71
C ARG A 7 -16.77 -3.47 9.33
N GLU A 8 -17.77 -2.72 8.87
CA GLU A 8 -17.73 -1.98 7.62
C GLU A 8 -16.65 -0.89 7.61
N ALA A 9 -16.49 -0.15 8.71
CA ALA A 9 -15.45 0.86 8.84
C ALA A 9 -14.04 0.24 8.72
N ILE A 10 -13.83 -0.90 9.38
CA ILE A 10 -12.56 -1.66 9.31
C ILE A 10 -12.29 -2.12 7.87
N LEU A 11 -13.29 -2.70 7.19
CA LEU A 11 -13.12 -3.16 5.81
C LEU A 11 -12.87 -2.01 4.83
N ASN A 12 -13.56 -0.89 4.98
CA ASN A 12 -13.35 0.31 4.18
C ASN A 12 -11.93 0.85 4.35
N LEU A 13 -11.42 0.87 5.58
CA LEU A 13 -10.03 1.27 5.86
C LEU A 13 -9.04 0.28 5.22
N TYR A 14 -9.28 -1.02 5.34
CA TYR A 14 -8.45 -2.07 4.74
C TYR A 14 -8.32 -1.92 3.22
N HIS A 15 -9.45 -1.80 2.51
CA HIS A 15 -9.46 -1.63 1.07
C HIS A 15 -8.77 -0.33 0.64
N THR A 16 -8.97 0.74 1.41
CA THR A 16 -8.33 2.02 1.15
C THR A 16 -6.82 1.92 1.31
N MET A 17 -6.33 1.32 2.39
CA MET A 17 -4.89 1.10 2.61
C MET A 17 -4.29 0.21 1.52
N LEU A 18 -4.94 -0.90 1.15
CA LEU A 18 -4.46 -1.76 0.06
C LEU A 18 -4.36 -1.02 -1.28
N ARG A 19 -5.35 -0.18 -1.60
CA ARG A 19 -5.34 0.62 -2.82
C ARG A 19 -4.18 1.63 -2.82
N THR A 20 -3.93 2.29 -1.68
CA THR A 20 -2.77 3.19 -1.53
C THR A 20 -1.44 2.44 -1.56
N SER A 21 -1.33 1.27 -0.93
CA SER A 21 -0.12 0.43 -1.00
C SER A 21 0.19 0.00 -2.44
N ARG A 22 -0.84 -0.25 -3.24
CA ARG A 22 -0.69 -0.61 -4.67
C ARG A 22 -0.30 0.57 -5.57
N SER A 23 -0.51 1.81 -5.14
CA SER A 23 -0.16 2.99 -5.95
C SER A 23 1.33 3.35 -5.90
N PHE A 24 2.13 2.71 -5.05
CA PHE A 24 3.58 2.90 -5.06
C PHE A 24 4.19 2.44 -6.39
N SER A 25 5.02 3.30 -6.99
CA SER A 25 5.73 3.01 -8.23
C SER A 25 6.79 1.92 -8.00
N SER A 26 7.55 2.02 -6.91
CA SER A 26 8.61 1.07 -6.57
C SER A 26 8.06 -0.27 -6.06
N TYR A 27 8.45 -1.37 -6.70
CA TYR A 27 8.11 -2.76 -6.33
C TYR A 27 8.22 -3.05 -4.84
N ASN A 28 9.39 -2.77 -4.29
CA ASN A 28 9.77 -3.06 -2.91
C ASN A 28 8.84 -2.36 -1.91
N PHE A 29 8.48 -1.10 -2.14
CA PHE A 29 7.51 -0.42 -1.29
C PHE A 29 6.09 -0.96 -1.49
N ARG A 30 5.67 -1.16 -2.74
CA ARG A 30 4.35 -1.72 -3.07
C ARG A 30 4.12 -3.05 -2.36
N GLU A 31 5.03 -4.01 -2.53
CA GLU A 31 4.92 -5.34 -1.93
C GLU A 31 5.04 -5.31 -0.41
N TYR A 32 5.97 -4.51 0.12
CA TYR A 32 6.11 -4.35 1.58
C TYR A 32 4.82 -3.82 2.21
N PHE A 33 4.27 -2.73 1.68
CA PHE A 33 3.08 -2.12 2.24
C PHE A 33 1.82 -2.97 2.00
N VAL A 34 1.71 -3.70 0.89
CA VAL A 34 0.62 -4.66 0.69
C VAL A 34 0.68 -5.77 1.75
N ARG A 35 1.86 -6.35 2.01
CA ARG A 35 2.03 -7.37 3.04
C ARG A 35 1.75 -6.81 4.43
N ARG A 36 2.35 -5.67 4.78
CA ARG A 36 2.16 -5.01 6.08
C ARG A 36 0.69 -4.69 6.34
N THR A 37 -0.04 -4.14 5.36
CA THR A 37 -1.49 -3.91 5.51
C THR A 37 -2.25 -5.20 5.75
N LYS A 38 -1.97 -6.29 5.02
CA LYS A 38 -2.62 -7.58 5.27
C LYS A 38 -2.36 -8.08 6.68
N ASP A 39 -1.12 -8.02 7.15
CA ASP A 39 -0.74 -8.53 8.46
C ASP A 39 -1.34 -7.69 9.59
N THR A 40 -1.33 -6.36 9.48
CA THR A 40 -1.99 -5.47 10.45
C THR A 40 -3.49 -5.79 10.58
N PHE A 41 -4.21 -5.98 9.46
CA PHE A 41 -5.65 -6.26 9.52
C PHE A 41 -5.98 -7.67 9.98
N ARG A 42 -5.10 -8.65 9.76
CA ARG A 42 -5.22 -9.97 10.39
C ARG A 42 -5.05 -9.89 11.90
N GLN A 43 -4.15 -9.04 12.40
CA GLN A 43 -3.99 -8.80 13.83
C GLN A 43 -5.24 -8.12 14.42
N ILE A 44 -5.80 -7.12 13.73
CA ILE A 44 -7.07 -6.48 14.14
C ILE A 44 -8.21 -7.51 14.19
N GLN A 45 -8.27 -8.42 13.22
CA GLN A 45 -9.28 -9.49 13.17
C GLN A 45 -9.14 -10.50 14.32
N ALA A 46 -7.91 -10.80 14.75
CA ALA A 46 -7.64 -11.76 15.81
C ALA A 46 -7.79 -11.17 17.23
N GLU A 47 -7.81 -9.85 17.37
CA GLU A 47 -7.95 -9.17 18.65
C GLU A 47 -9.40 -9.20 19.16
N SER A 48 -9.57 -9.55 20.43
CA SER A 48 -10.88 -9.72 21.07
C SER A 48 -11.26 -8.53 21.97
N ASP A 49 -10.27 -7.77 22.45
CA ASP A 49 -10.52 -6.59 23.29
C ASP A 49 -11.02 -5.40 22.45
N PRO A 50 -12.27 -4.93 22.66
CA PRO A 50 -12.84 -3.80 21.90
C PRO A 50 -12.02 -2.51 22.00
N ASN A 51 -11.35 -2.26 23.14
CA ASN A 51 -10.54 -1.06 23.31
C ASN A 51 -9.24 -1.14 22.48
N ARG A 52 -8.63 -2.32 22.42
CA ARG A 52 -7.45 -2.55 21.57
C ARG A 52 -7.79 -2.46 20.10
N VAL A 53 -8.90 -3.06 19.66
CA VAL A 53 -9.39 -2.93 18.27
C VAL A 53 -9.56 -1.47 17.89
N ARG A 54 -10.17 -0.67 18.77
CA ARG A 54 -10.33 0.78 18.57
C ARG A 54 -8.97 1.48 18.43
N ASN A 55 -8.02 1.21 19.33
CA ASN A 55 -6.70 1.82 19.27
C ASN A 55 -5.96 1.44 17.98
N MET A 56 -5.95 0.16 17.62
CA MET A 56 -5.35 -0.32 16.37
C MET A 56 -5.98 0.32 15.13
N TYR A 57 -7.32 0.46 15.12
CA TYR A 57 -8.02 1.16 14.05
C TYR A 57 -7.61 2.63 13.95
N THR A 58 -7.52 3.33 15.10
CA THR A 58 -7.11 4.74 15.10
C THR A 58 -5.67 4.92 14.63
N GLU A 59 -4.76 4.02 14.99
CA GLU A 59 -3.38 4.05 14.51
C GLU A 59 -3.30 3.73 13.02
N ALA A 60 -4.01 2.71 12.53
CA ALA A 60 -4.08 2.41 11.10
C ALA A 60 -4.65 3.58 10.28
N ALA A 61 -5.63 4.31 10.81
CA ALA A 61 -6.17 5.52 10.17
C ALA A 61 -5.12 6.66 10.09
N LYS A 62 -4.30 6.84 11.12
CA LYS A 62 -3.15 7.78 11.09
C LYS A 62 -2.11 7.33 10.08
N GLU A 63 -1.75 6.04 10.07
CA GLU A 63 -0.81 5.44 9.13
C GLU A 63 -1.26 5.60 7.68
N LEU A 64 -2.55 5.49 7.38
CA LEU A 64 -3.08 5.73 6.04
C LEU A 64 -2.72 7.13 5.52
N SER A 65 -2.73 8.15 6.38
CA SER A 65 -2.33 9.50 5.98
C SER A 65 -0.85 9.56 5.57
N VAL A 66 0.01 8.86 6.31
CA VAL A 66 1.45 8.76 6.03
C VAL A 66 1.66 8.00 4.73
N LEU A 67 1.01 6.84 4.60
CA LEU A 67 1.09 5.98 3.44
C LEU A 67 0.71 6.72 2.15
N ARG A 68 -0.34 7.55 2.17
CA ARG A 68 -0.75 8.39 1.03
C ARG A 68 0.34 9.38 0.64
N ARG A 69 0.92 10.11 1.60
CA ARG A 69 2.00 11.06 1.33
C ARG A 69 3.23 10.35 0.78
N SER A 70 3.61 9.21 1.37
CA SER A 70 4.74 8.40 0.91
C SER A 70 4.53 7.87 -0.50
N ALA A 71 3.31 7.46 -0.86
CA ALA A 71 3.00 7.03 -2.21
C ALA A 71 3.18 8.16 -3.23
N ILE A 72 2.70 9.37 -2.92
CA ILE A 72 2.85 10.55 -3.78
C ILE A 72 4.33 10.92 -3.96
N VAL A 73 5.11 10.96 -2.88
CA VAL A 73 6.55 11.25 -2.95
C VAL A 73 7.28 10.19 -3.76
N ASN A 74 6.93 8.91 -3.59
CA ASN A 74 7.51 7.81 -4.35
C ASN A 74 7.14 7.87 -5.85
N GLN A 75 5.96 8.37 -6.20
CA GLN A 75 5.58 8.60 -7.59
C GLN A 75 6.35 9.78 -8.19
N LEU A 76 6.49 10.88 -7.45
CA LEU A 76 7.18 12.10 -7.91
C LEU A 76 8.68 11.88 -8.10
N TYR A 77 9.31 11.13 -7.20
CA TYR A 77 10.74 10.84 -7.22
C TYR A 77 11.04 9.36 -7.53
N GLY A 78 10.12 8.70 -8.23
CA GLY A 78 10.27 7.31 -8.64
C GLY A 78 11.45 7.16 -9.60
N GLY A 79 12.41 6.31 -9.25
CA GLY A 79 13.52 5.95 -10.13
C GLY A 79 13.09 4.97 -11.22
N TRP A 80 14.07 4.48 -11.98
CA TRP A 80 13.83 3.44 -12.98
C TRP A 80 13.29 2.16 -12.35
N ARG A 81 12.48 1.43 -13.11
CA ARG A 81 11.96 0.13 -12.69
C ARG A 81 13.12 -0.82 -12.40
N LEU A 82 12.97 -1.63 -11.36
CA LEU A 82 13.98 -2.62 -11.00
C LEU A 82 14.03 -3.74 -12.06
N ALA A 83 15.16 -4.44 -12.17
CA ALA A 83 15.27 -5.60 -13.07
C ALA A 83 14.19 -6.66 -12.82
N VAL A 84 13.73 -6.80 -11.57
CA VAL A 84 12.65 -7.72 -11.17
C VAL A 84 11.27 -7.30 -11.70
N GLU A 85 11.11 -6.02 -12.07
CA GLU A 85 9.88 -5.47 -12.65
C GLU A 85 9.92 -5.45 -14.18
N ALA A 86 11.10 -5.67 -14.78
CA ALA A 86 11.23 -5.85 -16.21
C ALA A 86 10.68 -7.23 -16.58
N VAL A 87 9.37 -7.31 -16.77
CA VAL A 87 8.83 -8.36 -17.62
C VAL A 87 9.44 -8.10 -18.99
N GLU A 88 10.20 -9.06 -19.52
CA GLU A 88 10.67 -9.04 -20.90
C GLU A 88 9.44 -8.96 -21.80
N LYS A 89 8.99 -7.73 -22.11
CA LYS A 89 8.21 -7.52 -23.32
C LYS A 89 9.17 -7.86 -24.44
N GLU A 90 8.81 -8.85 -25.26
CA GLU A 90 9.50 -9.15 -26.51
C GLU A 90 9.82 -7.83 -27.20
N LYS A 91 11.11 -7.51 -27.30
CA LYS A 91 11.55 -6.26 -27.92
C LYS A 91 11.22 -6.38 -29.39
N GLU A 92 10.32 -5.55 -29.91
CA GLU A 92 10.18 -5.45 -31.36
C GLU A 92 11.52 -5.00 -31.95
N PRO A 93 12.05 -5.69 -32.98
CA PRO A 93 13.35 -5.37 -33.55
C PRO A 93 13.31 -3.98 -34.20
N GLY A 94 13.94 -3.00 -33.54
CA GLY A 94 14.08 -1.62 -34.05
C GLY A 94 13.82 -0.51 -33.04
N GLU A 95 13.28 -0.82 -31.85
CA GLU A 95 12.92 0.19 -30.85
C GLU A 95 14.13 0.62 -30.00
N PHE A 96 14.73 1.76 -30.33
CA PHE A 96 15.68 2.44 -29.46
C PHE A 96 14.91 3.30 -28.45
N LYS A 97 14.94 2.90 -27.17
CA LYS A 97 14.32 3.70 -26.11
C LYS A 97 15.06 5.02 -25.95
N THR A 98 14.39 6.14 -26.25
CA THR A 98 14.91 7.46 -25.88
C THR A 98 14.49 7.81 -24.45
N ARG A 99 15.17 8.82 -23.87
CA ARG A 99 14.98 9.25 -22.47
C ARG A 99 13.55 9.69 -22.13
N GLY A 100 12.67 9.85 -23.12
CA GLY A 100 11.27 10.28 -22.98
C GLY A 100 10.22 9.18 -23.17
N ASP A 101 10.61 7.98 -23.62
CA ASP A 101 9.66 6.91 -23.95
C ASP A 101 9.63 5.86 -22.84
N ASN A 102 8.92 6.14 -21.74
CA ASN A 102 8.42 5.13 -20.79
C ASN A 102 7.27 5.68 -19.94
#